data_AF-A0AAW1EMI0-F1
#
_entry.id   AF-A0AAW1EMI0-F1
#
_cell.length_a   1.000
_cell.length_b   1.000
_cell.length_c   1.000
_cell.angle_alpha   90.00
_cell.angle_beta   90.00
_cell.angle_gamma   90.00
#
_symmetry.space_group_name_H-M   'P 1'
#
loop_
_entity.id
_entity.type
_entity.pdbx_description
1 polymer ?
#
loop_
_entity_poly.entity_id
_entity_poly.type
_entity_poly.pdbx_seq_one_letter_code
_entity_poly.pdbx_strand_id
1 'polypeptide(L)'
;MTSVCQSAIICDTPYRVDAKQIHQRASLLQRYLSDELKELQALYALQALMVHMELPANLLQMFFDALYDTDVVKEEAFYKWETSKDLAEQTGKGVALKSVTTWLRGVRQGIKD
;
A
#
# COMPACT_ATOMS: atom_id res chain seq x y z
N MET A 1 -4.62 -9.84 1.75
CA MET A 1 -4.07 -8.50 2.04
C MET A 1 -4.86 -7.78 3.14
N THR A 2 -6.15 -7.53 2.96
CA THR A 2 -7.01 -6.74 3.88
C THR A 2 -6.87 -7.12 5.36
N SER A 3 -7.02 -8.39 5.72
CA SER A 3 -6.92 -8.83 7.12
C SER A 3 -5.53 -8.59 7.74
N VAL A 4 -4.47 -8.70 6.94
CA VAL A 4 -3.10 -8.42 7.40
C VAL A 4 -2.95 -6.94 7.70
N CYS A 5 -3.38 -6.07 6.78
CA CYS A 5 -3.33 -4.62 6.99
C CYS A 5 -4.17 -4.20 8.19
N GLN A 6 -5.43 -4.65 8.30
CA GLN A 6 -6.31 -4.32 9.43
C GLN A 6 -5.67 -4.68 10.78
N SER A 7 -5.06 -5.86 10.90
CA SER A 7 -4.40 -6.27 12.15
C SER A 7 -3.13 -5.48 12.47
N ALA A 8 -2.57 -4.75 11.50
CA ALA A 8 -1.40 -3.91 11.67
C ALA A 8 -1.78 -2.43 11.93
N ILE A 9 -3.07 -2.08 11.97
CA ILE A 9 -3.51 -0.72 12.27
C ILE A 9 -3.57 -0.53 13.79
N ILE A 10 -2.92 0.53 14.27
CA ILE A 10 -3.07 1.03 15.63
C ILE A 10 -4.12 2.15 15.60
N CYS A 11 -5.24 1.92 16.29
CA CYS A 11 -6.39 2.83 16.34
C CYS A 11 -6.21 3.98 17.37
N ASP A 12 -5.07 4.64 17.34
CA ASP A 12 -4.84 5.88 18.06
C ASP A 12 -5.26 7.08 17.21
N THR A 13 -5.34 8.28 17.81
CA THR A 13 -5.53 9.53 17.04
C THR A 13 -4.19 10.28 17.00
N PRO A 14 -3.51 10.37 15.83
CA PRO A 14 -3.89 9.80 14.52
C PRO A 14 -3.56 8.30 14.40
N TYR A 15 -4.25 7.63 13.47
CA TYR A 15 -4.02 6.21 13.13
C TYR A 15 -2.57 5.99 12.68
N ARG A 16 -2.05 4.78 12.96
CA ARG A 16 -0.68 4.40 12.58
C ARG A 16 -0.61 2.95 12.11
N VAL A 17 0.45 2.62 11.37
CA VAL A 17 0.80 1.24 11.02
C VAL A 17 1.84 0.71 12.01
N ASP A 18 1.59 -0.45 12.61
CA ASP A 18 2.61 -1.25 13.29
C ASP A 18 3.47 -1.97 12.23
N ALA A 19 4.52 -1.28 11.78
CA ALA A 19 5.43 -1.80 10.75
C ALA A 19 6.11 -3.12 11.18
N LYS A 20 6.24 -3.39 12.48
CA LYS A 20 6.80 -4.66 12.98
C LYS A 20 5.92 -5.84 12.60
N GLN A 21 4.60 -5.68 12.62
CA GLN A 21 3.67 -6.73 12.18
C GLN A 21 3.81 -7.04 10.69
N ILE A 22 4.04 -6.01 9.85
CA ILE A 22 4.28 -6.18 8.42
C ILE A 22 5.60 -6.91 8.21
N HIS A 23 6.67 -6.46 8.87
CA HIS A 23 7.99 -7.08 8.79
C HIS A 23 7.97 -8.55 9.20
N GLN A 24 7.30 -8.89 10.31
CA GLN A 24 7.17 -10.29 10.78
C GLN A 24 6.43 -11.20 9.80
N ARG A 25 5.58 -10.63 8.93
CA ARG A 25 4.79 -11.37 7.95
C ARG A 25 5.35 -11.25 6.53
N ALA A 26 6.42 -10.49 6.33
CA ALA A 26 6.96 -10.17 5.01
C ALA A 26 7.30 -11.43 4.21
N SER A 27 8.02 -12.38 4.81
CA SER A 27 8.39 -13.64 4.14
C SER A 27 7.18 -14.45 3.67
N LEU A 28 6.10 -14.45 4.45
CA LEU A 28 4.85 -15.10 4.08
C LEU A 28 4.15 -14.33 2.96
N LEU A 29 4.03 -13.01 3.08
CA LEU A 29 3.41 -12.15 2.08
C LEU A 29 4.13 -12.26 0.74
N GLN A 30 5.47 -12.21 0.70
CA GLN A 30 6.29 -12.40 -0.49
C GLN A 30 6.01 -13.74 -1.18
N ARG A 31 5.79 -14.81 -0.41
CA ARG A 31 5.45 -16.12 -0.98
C ARG A 31 4.06 -16.15 -1.62
N TYR A 32 3.11 -15.40 -1.07
CA TYR A 32 1.75 -15.29 -1.63
C TYR A 32 1.65 -14.28 -2.77
N LEU A 33 2.40 -13.18 -2.70
CA LEU A 33 2.50 -12.12 -3.70
C LEU A 33 3.65 -12.44 -4.66
N SER A 34 3.63 -13.66 -5.20
CA SER A 34 4.76 -14.24 -5.95
C SER A 34 5.04 -13.58 -7.30
N ASP A 35 4.14 -12.70 -7.76
CA ASP A 35 4.24 -12.01 -9.03
C ASP A 35 3.57 -10.64 -8.96
N GLU A 36 3.93 -9.80 -9.92
CA GLU A 36 3.50 -8.41 -10.01
C GLU A 36 1.97 -8.26 -10.12
N LEU A 37 1.25 -9.23 -10.71
CA LEU A 37 -0.22 -9.18 -10.75
C LEU A 37 -0.80 -9.34 -9.35
N LYS A 38 -0.27 -10.28 -8.54
CA LYS A 38 -0.71 -10.46 -7.15
C LYS A 38 -0.33 -9.28 -6.27
N GLU A 39 0.85 -8.70 -6.46
CA GLU A 39 1.27 -7.46 -5.79
C GLU A 39 0.32 -6.30 -6.11
N LEU A 40 -0.04 -6.12 -7.39
CA LEU A 40 -1.02 -5.12 -7.82
C LEU A 40 -2.39 -5.32 -7.17
N GLN A 41 -2.87 -6.56 -7.11
CA GLN A 41 -4.11 -6.90 -6.40
C GLN A 41 -4.04 -6.58 -4.90
N ALA A 42 -2.88 -6.73 -4.28
CA ALA A 42 -2.67 -6.33 -2.89
C ALA A 42 -2.81 -4.81 -2.71
N LEU A 43 -2.29 -4.01 -3.66
CA LEU A 43 -2.44 -2.55 -3.65
C LEU A 43 -3.89 -2.10 -3.84
N TYR A 44 -4.66 -2.76 -4.69
CA TYR A 44 -6.10 -2.50 -4.82
C TYR A 44 -6.87 -2.83 -3.54
N ALA A 45 -6.58 -3.98 -2.92
CA ALA A 45 -7.19 -4.35 -1.65
C ALA A 45 -6.86 -3.34 -0.53
N LEU A 46 -5.63 -2.82 -0.51
CA LEU A 46 -5.21 -1.78 0.43
C LEU A 46 -5.92 -0.44 0.13
N GLN A 47 -6.03 -0.04 -1.14
CA GLN A 47 -6.80 1.14 -1.55
C GLN A 47 -8.25 1.03 -1.07
N ALA A 48 -8.92 -0.09 -1.35
CA ALA A 48 -10.30 -0.32 -0.94
C ALA A 48 -10.46 -0.24 0.58
N LEU A 49 -9.51 -0.80 1.36
CA LEU A 49 -9.49 -0.68 2.81
C LEU A 49 -9.35 0.78 3.26
N MET A 50 -8.42 1.55 2.68
CA MET A 50 -8.25 2.96 3.04
C MET A 50 -9.50 3.78 2.71
N VAL A 51 -10.14 3.52 1.57
CA VAL A 51 -11.40 4.19 1.18
C VAL A 51 -12.52 3.85 2.16
N HIS A 52 -12.62 2.60 2.59
CA HIS A 52 -13.59 2.18 3.62
C HIS A 52 -13.36 2.88 4.96
N MET A 53 -12.11 3.23 5.28
CA MET A 53 -11.73 3.98 6.48
C MET A 53 -11.74 5.51 6.29
N GLU A 54 -12.31 6.01 5.19
CA GLU A 54 -12.36 7.43 4.85
C GLU A 54 -10.98 8.10 4.69
N LEU A 55 -9.99 7.30 4.26
CA LEU A 55 -8.62 7.69 3.93
C LEU A 55 -7.91 8.49 5.05
N PRO A 56 -7.64 7.89 6.23
CA PRO A 56 -7.00 8.59 7.33
C PRO A 56 -5.64 9.18 6.93
N ALA A 57 -5.34 10.36 7.48
CA ALA A 57 -4.11 11.09 7.15
C ALA A 57 -2.87 10.21 7.32
N ASN A 58 -1.99 10.21 6.31
CA ASN A 58 -0.72 9.48 6.23
C ASN A 58 -0.79 7.94 6.26
N LEU A 59 -1.94 7.33 6.57
CA LEU A 59 -2.01 5.89 6.81
C LEU A 59 -1.68 5.05 5.56
N LEU A 60 -2.18 5.45 4.39
CA LEU A 60 -1.86 4.78 3.12
C LEU A 60 -0.36 4.87 2.82
N GLN A 61 0.26 6.03 3.07
CA GLN A 61 1.69 6.21 2.87
C GLN A 61 2.51 5.31 3.79
N MET A 62 2.13 5.20 5.07
CA MET A 62 2.81 4.31 6.03
C MET A 62 2.73 2.83 5.61
N PHE A 63 1.62 2.39 5.01
CA PHE A 63 1.55 1.05 4.42
C PHE A 63 2.44 0.91 3.19
N PHE A 64 2.49 1.92 2.33
CA PHE A 64 3.36 1.91 1.16
C PHE A 64 4.84 1.83 1.58
N ASP A 65 5.26 2.61 2.57
CA ASP A 65 6.58 2.52 3.20
C ASP A 65 6.85 1.09 3.68
N ALA A 66 5.98 0.54 4.55
CA ALA A 66 6.19 -0.78 5.12
C ALA A 66 6.25 -1.91 4.07
N LEU A 67 5.43 -1.84 3.01
CA LEU A 67 5.40 -2.86 1.95
C LEU A 67 6.59 -2.75 1.00
N TYR A 68 7.05 -1.54 0.72
CA TYR A 68 8.21 -1.28 -0.13
C TYR A 68 9.51 -1.66 0.60
N ASP A 69 9.71 -1.16 1.83
CA ASP A 69 10.94 -1.38 2.62
C ASP A 69 11.16 -2.86 2.99
N THR A 70 10.09 -3.67 2.96
CA THR A 70 10.16 -5.12 3.23
C THR A 70 10.17 -5.97 1.96
N ASP A 71 10.28 -5.36 0.77
CA ASP A 71 10.25 -6.03 -0.53
C ASP A 71 9.03 -6.96 -0.70
N VAL A 72 7.90 -6.56 -0.12
CA VAL A 72 6.62 -7.29 -0.25
C VAL A 72 5.89 -6.86 -1.52
N VAL A 73 6.07 -5.61 -1.93
CA VAL A 73 5.56 -5.05 -3.19
C VAL A 73 6.69 -4.30 -3.87
N LYS A 74 6.95 -4.63 -5.13
CA LYS A 74 8.03 -4.03 -5.93
C LYS A 74 7.58 -2.71 -6.54
N GLU A 75 8.55 -1.89 -6.94
CA GLU A 75 8.28 -0.58 -7.52
C GLU A 75 7.36 -0.64 -8.75
N GLU A 76 7.50 -1.69 -9.58
CA GLU A 76 6.72 -1.86 -10.80
C GLU A 76 5.22 -2.02 -10.50
N ALA A 77 4.87 -2.72 -9.42
CA ALA A 77 3.49 -2.87 -8.98
C ALA A 77 2.89 -1.52 -8.54
N PHE A 78 3.67 -0.65 -7.87
CA PHE A 78 3.23 0.70 -7.53
C PHE A 78 3.00 1.57 -8.77
N TYR A 79 3.86 1.49 -9.78
CA TYR A 79 3.67 2.22 -11.05
C TYR A 79 2.46 1.71 -11.83
N LYS A 80 2.24 0.39 -11.85
CA LYS A 80 1.04 -0.20 -12.46
C LYS A 80 -0.22 0.20 -11.73
N TRP A 81 -0.18 0.19 -10.39
CA TRP A 81 -1.28 0.70 -9.59
C TRP A 81 -1.54 2.17 -9.92
N GLU A 82 -0.52 3.03 -9.91
CA GLU A 82 -0.63 4.47 -10.22
C GLU A 82 -1.34 4.72 -11.56
N THR A 83 -0.91 4.02 -12.61
CA THR A 83 -1.35 4.24 -13.99
C THR A 83 -2.56 3.42 -14.43
N SER A 84 -3.08 2.57 -13.54
CA SER A 84 -4.17 1.64 -13.87
C SER A 84 -5.46 2.36 -14.30
N LYS A 85 -6.06 1.82 -15.37
CA LYS A 85 -7.36 2.23 -15.92
C LYS A 85 -8.44 1.16 -15.72
N ASP A 86 -8.19 0.15 -14.88
CA ASP A 86 -9.20 -0.87 -14.59
C ASP A 86 -10.42 -0.20 -13.96
N LEU A 87 -11.58 -0.34 -14.60
CA LEU A 87 -12.82 0.30 -14.18
C LEU A 87 -13.31 -0.20 -12.82
N ALA A 88 -13.02 -1.47 -12.47
CA ALA A 88 -13.41 -2.04 -11.18
C ALA A 88 -12.67 -1.36 -10.02
N GLU A 89 -11.47 -0.84 -10.28
CA GLU A 89 -10.52 -0.36 -9.26
C GLU A 89 -10.44 1.18 -9.18
N GLN A 90 -11.33 1.89 -9.86
CA GLN A 90 -11.35 3.36 -9.85
C GLN A 90 -11.98 3.96 -8.59
N THR A 91 -12.75 3.18 -7.83
CA THR A 91 -13.42 3.68 -6.62
C THR A 91 -12.41 4.18 -5.59
N GLY A 92 -12.50 5.47 -5.27
CA GLY A 92 -11.59 6.15 -4.32
C GLY A 92 -10.14 6.32 -4.81
N LYS A 93 -9.82 5.89 -6.05
CA LYS A 93 -8.48 5.95 -6.64
C LYS A 93 -7.87 7.35 -6.63
N GLY A 94 -8.64 8.35 -7.06
CA GLY A 94 -8.15 9.73 -7.15
C GLY A 94 -7.77 10.34 -5.79
N VAL A 95 -8.50 10.00 -4.72
CA VAL A 95 -8.22 10.47 -3.36
C VAL A 95 -7.00 9.73 -2.80
N ALA A 96 -6.92 8.41 -3.01
CA ALA A 96 -5.75 7.62 -2.67
C ALA A 96 -4.48 8.11 -3.38
N LEU A 97 -4.54 8.38 -4.69
CA LEU A 97 -3.40 8.93 -5.44
C LEU A 97 -2.91 10.26 -4.87
N LYS A 98 -3.83 11.17 -4.55
CA LYS A 98 -3.48 12.49 -3.97
C LYS A 98 -2.71 12.34 -2.65
N SER A 99 -3.03 11.36 -1.82
CA SER A 99 -2.36 11.18 -0.52
C SER A 99 -0.96 10.60 -0.62
N VAL A 100 -0.63 9.90 -1.72
CA VAL A 100 0.70 9.27 -1.93
C VAL A 100 1.47 9.83 -3.13
N THR A 101 1.02 10.92 -3.75
CA THR A 101 1.69 11.50 -4.93
C THR A 101 3.15 11.85 -4.67
N THR A 102 3.44 12.44 -3.50
CA THR A 102 4.82 12.78 -3.11
C THR A 102 5.67 11.53 -2.92
N TRP A 103 5.10 10.47 -2.33
CA TRP A 103 5.76 9.19 -2.12
C TRP A 103 6.13 8.52 -3.45
N LEU A 104 5.19 8.44 -4.40
CA LEU A 104 5.39 7.84 -5.73
C LEU A 104 6.50 8.55 -6.51
N ARG A 105 6.55 9.89 -6.44
CA ARG A 105 7.63 10.67 -7.04
C ARG A 105 8.98 10.35 -6.39
N GLY A 106 9.02 10.15 -5.08
CA GLY A 106 10.23 9.79 -4.34
C GLY A 106 10.81 8.44 -4.78
N VAL A 107 9.96 7.42 -4.91
CA VAL A 107 10.37 6.09 -5.43
C VAL A 107 10.93 6.22 -6.84
N ARG A 108 10.22 6.91 -7.75
CA ARG A 108 10.65 7.10 -9.14
C ARG A 108 12.00 7.83 -9.29
N GLN A 109 12.36 8.66 -8.32
CA GLN A 109 13.61 9.43 -8.35
C GLN A 109 14.77 8.73 -7.63
N GLY A 110 14.55 7.54 -7.05
CA GLY A 110 15.55 6.85 -6.23
C GLY A 110 15.95 7.66 -4.99
N ILE A 111 15.04 8.48 -4.45
CA ILE A 111 15.30 9.32 -3.28
C ILE A 111 14.93 8.57 -1.98
N LYS A 112 14.22 7.44 -2.11
CA LYS A 112 13.88 6.54 -1.01
C LYS A 112 14.94 5.44 -0.93
N ASP A 113 16.04 5.75 -0.25
CA ASP A 113 17.05 4.80 0.21
C ASP A 113 16.96 4.62 1.74
#